data_AF-A0A952QLF6-F1
#
_entry.id   AF-A0A952QLF6-F1
#
_cell.length_a   1.000
_cell.length_b   1.000
_cell.length_c   1.000
_cell.angle_alpha   90.00
_cell.angle_beta   90.00
_cell.angle_gamma   90.00
#
_symmetry.space_group_name_H-M   'P 1'
#
loop_
_entity.id
_entity.type
_entity.pdbx_description
1 polymer ?
#
loop_
_entity_poly.entity_id
_entity_poly.type
_entity_poly.pdbx_seq_one_letter_code
_entity_poly.pdbx_strand_id
1 'polypeptide(L)'
;HLRSGDLVRSLVGGAAAGSNVGNAAPVHEVESVEFTSRRATVHNFEVEGVHTYRVGAGGVLVHNARACHLWEYHHFLPKQYWKQFEKLGFQRAELDALGDQISRDWHKRVHGKGTGLSGSWNDRWKQWLRENARTASRQDVLDYLEQLKLEFGFARQVVP
;
A
#
# COMPACT_ATOMS: atom_id res chain seq x y z
N HIS A 1 20.57 3.18 -8.50
CA HIS A 1 21.99 3.06 -8.12
C HIS A 1 22.45 4.41 -7.60
N LEU A 2 23.10 4.43 -6.44
CA LEU A 2 23.67 5.65 -5.87
C LEU A 2 24.90 6.12 -6.66
N ARG A 3 25.17 7.42 -6.64
CA ARG A 3 26.32 8.10 -7.25
C ARG A 3 26.97 9.03 -6.24
N SER A 4 28.23 9.40 -6.48
CA SER A 4 28.87 10.48 -5.72
C SER A 4 28.08 11.78 -5.89
N GLY A 5 27.90 12.52 -4.80
CA GLY A 5 27.05 13.72 -4.73
C GLY A 5 25.56 13.45 -4.50
N ASP A 6 25.12 12.18 -4.47
CA ASP A 6 23.74 11.86 -4.09
C ASP A 6 23.53 12.20 -2.61
N LEU A 7 22.41 12.86 -2.31
CA LEU A 7 21.98 13.16 -0.95
C LEU A 7 21.12 12.02 -0.40
N VAL A 8 21.58 11.38 0.67
CA VAL A 8 20.84 10.32 1.38
C VAL A 8 20.39 10.82 2.75
N ARG A 9 19.15 10.51 3.12
CA ARG A 9 18.63 10.86 4.45
C ARG A 9 18.79 9.68 5.39
N SER A 10 19.49 9.91 6.49
CA SER A 10 19.47 8.98 7.62
C SER A 10 18.19 9.23 8.39
N LEU A 11 17.13 8.48 8.12
CA LEU A 11 15.94 8.50 8.97
C LEU A 11 16.42 8.22 10.40
N VAL A 12 16.20 9.11 11.36
CA VAL A 12 16.50 8.87 12.78
C VAL A 12 15.15 8.57 13.42
N GLY A 13 14.92 7.32 13.77
CA GLY A 13 13.64 6.87 14.33
C GLY A 13 13.46 5.38 14.12
N GLY A 14 13.42 4.64 15.23
CA GLY A 14 12.79 3.34 15.26
C GLY A 14 11.28 3.51 15.31
N ALA A 15 10.54 2.53 14.79
CA ALA A 15 9.11 2.43 15.01
C ALA A 15 8.84 2.21 16.51
N ALA A 16 8.68 3.31 17.25
CA ALA A 16 7.86 3.32 18.44
C ALA A 16 6.53 3.94 18.01
N ALA A 17 5.46 3.16 18.09
CA ALA A 17 4.10 3.65 17.94
C ALA A 17 3.93 4.90 18.81
N GLY A 18 3.67 6.06 18.17
CA GLY A 18 3.30 7.30 18.87
C GLY A 18 4.28 8.48 18.86
N SER A 19 5.43 8.43 18.19
CA SER A 19 6.35 9.60 18.19
C SER A 19 6.05 10.61 17.07
N ASN A 20 5.15 11.56 17.36
CA ASN A 20 5.08 12.85 16.64
C ASN A 20 6.26 13.74 17.06
N VAL A 21 7.40 13.70 16.37
CA VAL A 21 8.43 14.73 16.52
C VAL A 21 9.11 15.02 15.19
N GLY A 22 8.88 16.24 14.69
CA GLY A 22 9.44 16.79 13.45
C GLY A 22 10.91 17.18 13.57
N ASN A 23 11.81 16.21 13.76
CA ASN A 23 13.23 16.42 13.53
C ASN A 23 13.60 15.94 12.14
N ALA A 24 13.98 16.88 11.28
CA ALA A 24 14.54 16.55 9.97
C ALA A 24 15.78 15.68 10.17
N ALA A 25 15.68 14.43 9.71
CA ALA A 25 16.78 13.49 9.58
C ALA A 25 18.02 14.19 8.95
N PRO A 26 19.23 14.00 9.51
CA PRO A 26 20.44 14.52 8.90
C PRO A 26 20.59 13.94 7.49
N VAL A 27 20.89 14.84 6.55
CA VAL A 27 21.20 14.49 5.17
C VAL A 27 22.70 14.24 5.09
N HIS A 28 23.10 13.11 4.55
CA HIS A 28 24.49 12.77 4.26
C HIS A 28 24.70 12.79 2.76
N GLU A 29 25.86 13.26 2.33
CA GLU A 29 26.28 13.19 0.93
C GLU A 29 27.08 11.91 0.71
N VAL A 30 26.83 11.23 -0.40
CA VAL A 30 27.67 10.11 -0.83
C VAL A 30 28.97 10.68 -1.38
N GLU A 31 30.05 10.59 -0.60
CA GLU A 31 31.36 11.11 -1.00
C GLU A 31 31.91 10.36 -2.22
N SER A 32 31.90 9.03 -2.18
CA SER A 32 32.46 8.19 -3.25
C SER A 32 31.69 6.88 -3.41
N VAL A 33 31.66 6.36 -4.64
CA VAL A 33 31.14 5.03 -4.97
C VAL A 33 32.23 4.26 -5.71
N GLU A 34 32.65 3.14 -5.13
CA GLU A 34 33.65 2.26 -5.73
C GLU A 34 33.01 0.94 -6.15
N PHE A 35 33.25 0.55 -7.40
CA PHE A 35 32.85 -0.75 -7.91
C PHE A 35 34.06 -1.67 -7.88
N THR A 36 33.88 -2.89 -7.39
CA THR A 36 34.93 -3.91 -7.37
C THR A 36 34.49 -5.16 -8.12
N SER A 37 35.42 -5.78 -8.84
CA SER A 37 35.24 -7.10 -9.46
C SER A 37 35.62 -8.24 -8.52
N ARG A 38 36.10 -7.93 -7.30
CA ARG A 38 36.47 -8.93 -6.31
C ARG A 38 35.24 -9.71 -5.87
N ARG A 39 35.31 -11.04 -5.97
CA ARG A 39 34.30 -11.92 -5.38
C ARG A 39 34.42 -11.87 -3.87
N ALA A 40 33.31 -11.60 -3.21
CA ALA A 40 33.16 -11.67 -1.77
C ALA A 40 31.89 -12.45 -1.44
N THR A 41 31.93 -13.27 -0.39
CA THR A 41 30.71 -13.83 0.20
C THR A 41 29.99 -12.73 0.95
N VAL A 42 28.74 -12.47 0.60
CA VAL A 42 27.87 -11.55 1.32
C VAL A 42 26.76 -12.34 1.99
N HIS A 43 26.38 -11.92 3.19
CA HIS A 43 25.26 -12.50 3.92
C HIS A 43 24.10 -11.51 3.90
N ASN A 44 22.92 -11.99 3.55
CA ASN A 44 21.68 -11.25 3.69
C ASN A 44 20.88 -11.88 4.84
N PHE A 45 20.16 -11.07 5.60
CA PHE A 45 19.20 -11.57 6.58
C PHE A 45 17.85 -10.94 6.34
N GLU A 46 16.80 -11.67 6.70
CA GLU A 46 15.43 -11.17 6.66
C GLU A 46 14.96 -11.07 8.09
N VAL A 47 14.39 -9.91 8.44
CA VAL A 47 13.82 -9.70 9.77
C VAL A 47 12.32 -9.92 9.67
N GLU A 48 11.85 -10.99 10.30
CA GLU A 48 10.43 -11.33 10.31
C GLU A 48 9.59 -10.18 10.88
N GLY A 49 8.44 -9.92 10.26
CA GLY A 49 7.48 -8.93 10.74
C GLY A 49 7.79 -7.47 10.42
N VAL A 50 8.93 -7.14 9.77
CA VAL A 50 9.28 -5.75 9.41
C VAL A 50 9.59 -5.57 7.93
N HIS A 51 9.15 -4.44 7.37
CA HIS A 51 9.40 -4.07 5.97
C HIS A 51 10.79 -3.44 5.76
N THR A 52 11.26 -2.66 6.74
CA THR A 52 12.60 -2.09 6.75
C THR A 52 13.24 -2.29 8.11
N TYR A 53 14.56 -2.38 8.14
CA TYR A 53 15.35 -2.51 9.36
C TYR A 53 16.72 -1.85 9.19
N ARG A 54 17.45 -1.64 10.29
CA ARG A 54 18.75 -0.95 10.28
C ARG A 54 19.89 -1.94 10.30
N VAL A 55 20.94 -1.65 9.52
CA VAL A 55 22.18 -2.45 9.48
C VAL A 55 23.43 -1.60 9.64
N GLY A 56 24.47 -2.22 10.21
CA GLY A 56 25.77 -1.60 10.45
C GLY A 56 25.75 -0.54 11.55
N ALA A 57 26.94 -0.13 11.98
CA ALA A 57 27.09 0.88 13.04
C ALA A 57 26.50 2.26 12.65
N GLY A 58 26.45 2.56 11.35
CA GLY A 58 25.84 3.78 10.82
C GLY A 58 24.31 3.75 10.72
N GLY A 59 23.67 2.61 11.01
CA GLY A 59 22.21 2.52 11.07
C GLY A 59 21.50 2.70 9.72
N VAL A 60 22.09 2.18 8.64
CA VAL A 60 21.56 2.25 7.27
C VAL A 60 20.21 1.54 7.22
N LEU A 61 19.17 2.22 6.75
CA LEU A 61 17.85 1.62 6.57
C LEU A 61 17.84 0.80 5.28
N VAL A 62 17.61 -0.50 5.42
CA VAL A 62 17.50 -1.44 4.29
C VAL A 62 16.10 -2.05 4.24
N HIS A 63 15.72 -2.50 3.05
CA HIS A 63 14.43 -3.14 2.81
C HIS A 63 14.55 -4.65 2.98
N ASN A 64 13.59 -5.25 3.67
CA ASN A 64 13.46 -6.70 3.70
C ASN A 64 12.83 -7.17 2.38
N ALA A 65 13.58 -7.96 1.59
CA ALA A 65 13.21 -8.32 0.22
C ALA A 65 11.82 -8.97 0.15
N ARG A 66 11.53 -9.91 1.06
CA ARG A 66 10.22 -10.59 1.10
C ARG A 66 9.10 -9.72 1.64
N ALA A 67 9.42 -8.72 2.46
CA ALA A 67 8.43 -7.84 3.04
C ALA A 67 7.87 -6.80 2.05
N CYS A 68 8.53 -6.59 0.90
CA CYS A 68 8.06 -5.66 -0.14
C CYS A 68 6.81 -6.15 -0.86
N HIS A 69 6.51 -7.44 -0.79
CA HIS A 69 5.32 -8.03 -1.41
C HIS A 69 4.21 -8.33 -0.38
N LEU A 70 4.36 -7.87 0.85
CA LEU A 70 3.37 -8.11 1.90
C LEU A 70 2.19 -7.16 1.83
N TRP A 71 2.33 -6.01 1.17
CA TRP A 71 1.31 -4.97 1.09
C TRP A 71 0.97 -4.64 -0.35
N GLU A 72 -0.31 -4.42 -0.61
CA GLU A 72 -0.84 -4.02 -1.92
C GLU A 72 -1.88 -2.92 -1.70
N TYR A 73 -1.94 -1.96 -2.62
CA TYR A 73 -2.95 -0.91 -2.57
C TYR A 73 -4.25 -1.42 -3.19
N HIS A 74 -5.29 -1.53 -2.37
CA HIS A 74 -6.61 -1.98 -2.78
C HIS A 74 -7.48 -0.77 -3.11
N HIS A 75 -8.00 -0.74 -4.34
CA HIS A 75 -8.92 0.31 -4.77
C HIS A 75 -10.32 -0.06 -4.29
N PHE A 76 -10.93 0.81 -3.50
CA PHE A 76 -12.27 0.59 -2.98
C PHE A 76 -13.31 0.56 -4.09
N LEU A 77 -13.15 1.39 -5.10
CA LEU A 77 -13.98 1.39 -6.31
C LEU A 77 -13.24 0.64 -7.44
N PRO A 78 -13.74 -0.53 -7.91
CA PRO A 78 -12.99 -1.36 -8.85
C PRO A 78 -12.72 -0.65 -10.18
N LYS A 79 -11.46 -0.68 -10.65
CA LYS A 79 -11.04 0.02 -11.87
C LYS A 79 -11.85 -0.31 -13.12
N GLN A 80 -12.32 -1.55 -13.21
CA GLN A 80 -13.15 -2.04 -14.32
C GLN A 80 -14.53 -1.36 -14.41
N TYR A 81 -14.97 -0.66 -13.35
CA TYR A 81 -16.25 0.05 -13.29
C TYR A 81 -16.11 1.57 -13.21
N TRP A 82 -14.90 2.11 -13.37
CA TRP A 82 -14.65 3.54 -13.23
C TRP A 82 -15.48 4.40 -14.18
N LYS A 83 -15.75 3.95 -15.42
CA LYS A 83 -16.63 4.68 -16.34
C LYS A 83 -18.08 4.81 -15.82
N GLN A 84 -18.55 3.83 -15.06
CA GLN A 84 -19.87 3.88 -14.43
C GLN A 84 -19.88 4.88 -13.27
N PHE A 85 -18.85 4.86 -12.42
CA PHE A 85 -18.73 5.83 -11.33
C PHE A 85 -18.51 7.26 -11.83
N GLU A 86 -17.77 7.46 -12.92
CA GLU A 86 -17.62 8.77 -13.56
C GLU A 86 -18.97 9.36 -14.00
N LYS A 87 -19.89 8.52 -14.52
CA LYS A 87 -21.27 8.95 -14.85
C LYS A 87 -22.10 9.32 -13.61
N LEU A 88 -21.72 8.82 -12.44
CA LEU A 88 -22.34 9.14 -11.16
C LEU A 88 -21.66 10.34 -10.47
N GLY A 89 -20.75 11.03 -11.15
CA GLY A 89 -20.15 12.28 -10.68
C GLY A 89 -18.81 12.13 -9.96
N PHE A 90 -18.18 10.95 -9.98
CA PHE A 90 -16.82 10.78 -9.45
C PHE A 90 -15.76 11.29 -10.42
N GLN A 91 -14.72 11.92 -9.90
CA GLN A 91 -13.55 12.30 -10.70
C GLN A 91 -12.49 11.20 -10.71
N ARG A 92 -11.68 11.14 -11.76
CA ARG A 92 -10.66 10.10 -11.89
C ARG A 92 -9.61 10.10 -10.77
N ALA A 93 -9.17 11.29 -10.37
CA ALA A 93 -8.21 11.44 -9.27
C ALA A 93 -8.80 10.96 -7.93
N GLU A 94 -10.09 11.19 -7.72
CA GLU A 94 -10.82 10.71 -6.54
C GLU A 94 -10.92 9.18 -6.54
N LEU A 95 -11.29 8.57 -7.67
CA LEU A 95 -11.39 7.11 -7.81
C LEU A 95 -10.05 6.39 -7.54
N ASP A 96 -8.93 7.01 -7.91
CA ASP A 96 -7.59 6.46 -7.68
C ASP A 96 -7.15 6.64 -6.21
N ALA A 97 -7.50 7.77 -5.60
CA ALA A 97 -7.23 8.06 -4.19
C ALA A 97 -8.12 7.30 -3.20
N LEU A 98 -9.27 6.76 -3.65
CA LEU A 98 -10.16 5.93 -2.83
C LEU A 98 -9.65 4.49 -2.75
N GLY A 99 -8.82 4.23 -1.75
CA GLY A 99 -8.28 2.92 -1.45
C GLY A 99 -7.58 2.86 -0.11
N ASP A 100 -6.95 1.73 0.15
CA ASP A 100 -6.17 1.51 1.36
C ASP A 100 -5.01 0.54 1.10
N GLN A 101 -3.95 0.66 1.89
CA GLN A 101 -2.82 -0.26 1.84
C GLN A 101 -3.11 -1.46 2.75
N ILE A 102 -3.39 -2.60 2.14
CA ILE A 102 -3.73 -3.82 2.87
C ILE A 102 -2.70 -4.91 2.62
N SER A 103 -2.66 -5.90 3.51
CA SER A 103 -1.78 -7.04 3.28
C SER A 103 -2.20 -7.79 2.01
N ARG A 104 -1.24 -8.30 1.24
CA ARG A 104 -1.47 -9.05 0.01
C ARG A 104 -2.37 -10.26 0.22
N ASP A 105 -2.24 -10.94 1.35
CA ASP A 105 -3.10 -12.08 1.67
C ASP A 105 -4.52 -11.64 2.04
N TRP A 106 -4.69 -10.47 2.65
CA TRP A 106 -6.00 -9.85 2.79
C TRP A 106 -6.59 -9.45 1.44
N HIS A 107 -5.79 -8.82 0.57
CA HIS A 107 -6.20 -8.43 -0.78
C HIS A 107 -6.71 -9.63 -1.59
N LYS A 108 -5.99 -10.75 -1.55
CA LYS A 108 -6.43 -12.03 -2.15
C LYS A 108 -7.70 -12.58 -1.51
N ARG A 109 -7.94 -12.38 -0.21
CA ARG A 109 -9.19 -12.83 0.42
C ARG A 109 -10.38 -11.98 0.01
N VAL A 110 -10.21 -10.65 -0.04
CA VAL A 110 -11.24 -9.68 -0.41
C VAL A 110 -11.71 -9.88 -1.86
N HIS A 111 -10.78 -10.16 -2.78
CA HIS A 111 -11.14 -10.50 -4.16
C HIS A 111 -11.41 -11.99 -4.40
N GLY A 112 -10.99 -12.87 -3.50
CA GLY A 112 -10.92 -14.31 -3.75
C GLY A 112 -9.67 -14.73 -4.52
N LYS A 113 -9.52 -16.04 -4.79
CA LYS A 113 -8.48 -16.58 -5.71
C LYS A 113 -8.76 -16.18 -7.18
N GLY A 114 -8.87 -14.88 -7.47
CA GLY A 114 -9.16 -14.31 -8.79
C GLY A 114 -10.48 -13.52 -8.86
N THR A 115 -10.64 -12.73 -9.92
CA THR A 115 -11.87 -12.00 -10.22
C THR A 115 -13.02 -12.97 -10.53
N GLY A 116 -14.13 -12.89 -9.78
CA GLY A 116 -15.38 -13.57 -10.16
C GLY A 116 -15.88 -14.68 -9.23
N LEU A 117 -15.34 -14.79 -8.00
CA LEU A 117 -16.01 -15.60 -6.98
C LEU A 117 -17.29 -14.91 -6.50
N SER A 118 -18.35 -15.69 -6.36
CA SER A 118 -19.64 -15.24 -5.80
C SER A 118 -19.42 -14.60 -4.43
N GLY A 119 -19.94 -13.39 -4.25
CA GLY A 119 -19.81 -12.64 -3.00
C GLY A 119 -18.44 -11.98 -2.77
N SER A 120 -17.50 -12.02 -3.71
CA SER A 120 -16.24 -11.25 -3.63
C SER A 120 -16.48 -9.74 -3.80
N TRP A 121 -15.53 -8.89 -3.39
CA TRP A 121 -15.66 -7.43 -3.48
C TRP A 121 -16.10 -6.93 -4.86
N ASN A 122 -15.49 -7.46 -5.92
CA ASN A 122 -15.83 -7.08 -7.30
C ASN A 122 -17.19 -7.63 -7.73
N ASP A 123 -17.59 -8.80 -7.25
CA ASP A 123 -18.91 -9.38 -7.54
C ASP A 123 -20.03 -8.58 -6.88
N ARG A 124 -19.82 -8.13 -5.64
CA ARG A 124 -20.75 -7.24 -4.91
C ARG A 124 -20.94 -5.92 -5.65
N TRP A 125 -19.86 -5.26 -6.07
CA TRP A 125 -19.94 -4.08 -6.93
C TRP A 125 -20.64 -4.35 -8.26
N LYS A 126 -20.35 -5.48 -8.91
CA LYS A 126 -20.98 -5.88 -10.17
C LYS A 126 -22.50 -6.07 -10.00
N GLN A 127 -22.93 -6.65 -8.89
CA GLN A 127 -24.35 -6.85 -8.58
C GLN A 127 -25.01 -5.50 -8.32
N TRP A 128 -24.46 -4.70 -7.40
CA TRP A 128 -25.03 -3.42 -7.03
C TRP A 128 -25.15 -2.46 -8.22
N LEU A 129 -24.13 -2.37 -9.07
CA LEU A 129 -24.18 -1.54 -10.28
C LEU A 129 -25.22 -2.03 -11.28
N ARG A 130 -25.42 -3.35 -11.42
CA ARG A 130 -26.47 -3.90 -12.30
C ARG A 130 -27.87 -3.51 -11.84
N GLU A 131 -28.08 -3.46 -10.53
CA GLU A 131 -29.37 -3.19 -9.91
C GLU A 131 -29.65 -1.69 -9.78
N ASN A 132 -28.63 -0.85 -9.58
CA ASN A 132 -28.81 0.54 -9.13
C ASN A 132 -28.25 1.62 -10.07
N ALA A 133 -27.37 1.30 -11.03
CA ALA A 133 -26.61 2.34 -11.76
C ALA A 133 -27.44 3.31 -12.63
N ARG A 134 -28.74 3.05 -12.83
CA ARG A 134 -29.63 3.95 -13.57
C ARG A 134 -30.22 5.08 -12.71
N THR A 135 -30.34 4.85 -11.40
CA THR A 135 -31.05 5.75 -10.48
C THR A 135 -30.21 6.16 -9.27
N ALA A 136 -29.10 5.46 -9.01
CA ALA A 136 -28.21 5.79 -7.91
C ALA A 136 -27.60 7.18 -8.07
N SER A 137 -27.41 7.83 -6.93
CA SER A 137 -26.62 9.05 -6.77
C SER A 137 -25.18 8.72 -6.40
N ARG A 138 -24.32 9.75 -6.39
CA ARG A 138 -22.97 9.66 -5.83
C ARG A 138 -22.98 9.20 -4.37
N GLN A 139 -23.96 9.66 -3.58
CA GLN A 139 -24.04 9.33 -2.16
C GLN A 139 -24.37 7.85 -1.95
N ASP A 140 -25.25 7.28 -2.76
CA ASP A 140 -25.59 5.85 -2.68
C ASP A 140 -24.38 4.94 -2.91
N VAL A 141 -23.44 5.35 -3.77
CA VAL A 141 -22.16 4.65 -3.99
C VAL A 141 -21.31 4.69 -2.72
N LEU A 142 -21.22 5.84 -2.06
CA LEU A 142 -20.43 6.01 -0.84
C LEU A 142 -21.03 5.23 0.33
N ASP A 143 -22.35 5.27 0.48
CA ASP A 143 -23.06 4.52 1.53
C ASP A 143 -22.88 3.02 1.33
N TYR A 144 -22.98 2.54 0.08
CA TYR A 144 -22.72 1.14 -0.24
C TYR A 144 -21.24 0.75 -0.04
N LEU A 145 -20.31 1.65 -0.32
CA LEU A 145 -18.89 1.43 -0.03
C LEU A 145 -18.66 1.25 1.48
N GLU A 146 -19.23 2.10 2.34
CA GLU A 146 -19.09 1.94 3.79
C GLU A 146 -19.71 0.63 4.29
N GLN A 147 -20.85 0.22 3.73
CA GLN A 147 -21.42 -1.10 4.00
C GLN A 147 -20.45 -2.23 3.63
N LEU A 148 -19.84 -2.19 2.43
CA LEU A 148 -18.87 -3.20 2.02
C LEU A 148 -17.61 -3.18 2.88
N LYS A 149 -17.13 -2.00 3.28
CA LYS A 149 -15.98 -1.89 4.21
C LYS A 149 -16.28 -2.57 5.55
N LEU A 150 -17.50 -2.49 6.05
CA LEU A 150 -17.93 -3.20 7.26
C LEU A 150 -18.03 -4.71 7.01
N GLU A 151 -18.69 -5.13 5.93
CA GLU A 151 -18.89 -6.54 5.54
C GLU A 151 -17.55 -7.27 5.37
N PHE A 152 -16.60 -6.63 4.69
CA PHE A 152 -15.26 -7.17 4.41
C PHE A 152 -14.23 -6.82 5.48
N GLY A 153 -14.62 -6.18 6.59
CA GLY A 153 -13.73 -5.97 7.74
C GLY A 153 -12.63 -4.90 7.56
N PHE A 154 -12.73 -4.01 6.57
CA PHE A 154 -11.84 -2.85 6.43
C PHE A 154 -11.96 -1.88 7.61
N ALA A 155 -13.17 -1.72 8.19
CA ALA A 155 -13.40 -0.83 9.33
C ALA A 155 -12.75 -1.31 10.66
N ARG A 156 -12.20 -2.54 10.70
CA ARG A 156 -11.58 -3.13 11.91
C ARG A 156 -10.06 -3.20 11.86
N GLN A 157 -9.42 -2.69 10.82
CA GLN A 157 -7.96 -2.61 10.78
C GLN A 157 -7.50 -1.40 11.61
N VAL A 158 -7.41 -1.61 12.92
CA VAL A 158 -6.53 -0.80 13.76
C VAL A 158 -5.11 -1.20 13.34
N VAL A 159 -4.48 -0.37 12.52
CA VAL A 159 -3.04 -0.48 12.27
C VAL A 159 -2.36 -0.20 13.61
N PRO A 160 -1.59 -1.14 14.19
CA PRO A 160 -0.84 -0.89 15.42
C PRO A 160 0.24 0.19 15.22
#